data_AF-A0AAW4YAN1-F1
#
_entry.id   AF-A0AAW4YAN1-F1
#
_cell.length_a   1.000
_cell.length_b   1.000
_cell.length_c   1.000
_cell.angle_alpha   90.00
_cell.angle_beta   90.00
_cell.angle_gamma   90.00
#
_symmetry.space_group_name_H-M   'P 1'
#
loop_
_entity.id
_entity.type
_entity.pdbx_description
1 polymer ?
#
loop_
_entity_poly.entity_id
_entity_poly.type
_entity_poly.pdbx_seq_one_letter_code
_entity_poly.pdbx_strand_id
1 'polypeptide(L)'
;AGVESVKQSANSLDGAMGNLQTAINDKSGTLASQNFLDADEQKRNAYNQAVSAAETILNKQTGPNTAKTAVEQALNNVNSAKHALNGTQNLNNAKQAAITAINGASDLNQHQKDTLKAQANGAQ
;
A
#
# COMPACT_ATOMS: atom_id res chain seq x y z
N ALA A 1 -7.91 42.13 -9.20
CA ALA A 1 -7.84 40.90 -10.01
C ALA A 1 -6.69 39.98 -9.59
N GLY A 2 -5.44 40.46 -9.50
CA GLY A 2 -4.28 39.61 -9.16
C GLY A 2 -4.30 39.00 -7.74
N VAL A 3 -4.62 39.79 -6.72
CA VAL A 3 -4.63 39.33 -5.31
C VAL A 3 -5.65 38.20 -5.07
N GLU A 4 -6.86 38.32 -5.63
CA GLU A 4 -7.88 37.27 -5.52
C GLU A 4 -7.47 35.97 -6.22
N SER A 5 -6.81 36.06 -7.38
CA SER A 5 -6.29 34.88 -8.09
C SER A 5 -5.18 34.17 -7.29
N VAL A 6 -4.29 34.94 -6.65
CA VAL A 6 -3.26 34.40 -5.76
C VAL A 6 -3.90 33.71 -4.55
N LYS A 7 -4.89 34.35 -3.91
CA LYS A 7 -5.63 33.78 -2.77
C LYS A 7 -6.31 32.44 -3.14
N GLN A 8 -6.95 32.38 -4.30
CA GLN A 8 -7.60 31.16 -4.78
C GLN A 8 -6.58 30.04 -5.07
N SER A 9 -5.43 30.39 -5.63
CA SER A 9 -4.34 29.45 -5.89
C SER A 9 -3.76 28.88 -4.60
N ALA A 10 -3.55 29.74 -3.59
CA ALA A 10 -3.08 29.33 -2.26
C ALA A 10 -4.06 28.36 -1.58
N ASN A 11 -5.35 28.67 -1.55
CA ASN A 11 -6.37 27.79 -0.98
C ASN A 11 -6.45 26.44 -1.71
N SER A 12 -6.31 26.44 -3.04
CA SER A 12 -6.34 25.21 -3.85
C SER A 12 -5.14 24.32 -3.58
N LEU A 13 -3.95 24.91 -3.41
CA LEU A 13 -2.74 24.19 -3.04
C LEU A 13 -2.85 23.62 -1.63
N ASP A 14 -3.32 24.41 -0.66
CA ASP A 14 -3.52 23.97 0.72
C ASP A 14 -4.48 22.77 0.80
N GLY A 15 -5.59 22.81 0.05
CA GLY A 15 -6.50 21.66 -0.06
C GLY A 15 -5.83 20.41 -0.64
N ALA A 16 -4.99 20.55 -1.67
CA ALA A 16 -4.23 19.43 -2.23
C ALA A 16 -3.23 18.84 -1.23
N MET A 17 -2.57 19.70 -0.44
CA MET A 17 -1.66 19.27 0.64
C MET A 17 -2.43 18.53 1.75
N GLY A 18 -3.63 19.00 2.12
CA GLY A 18 -4.49 18.31 3.09
C GLY A 18 -4.93 16.91 2.60
N ASN A 19 -5.23 16.78 1.31
CA ASN A 19 -5.54 15.47 0.72
C ASN A 19 -4.32 14.54 0.72
N LEU A 20 -3.13 15.05 0.40
CA LEU A 20 -1.88 14.30 0.46
C LEU A 20 -1.58 13.81 1.88
N GLN A 21 -1.77 14.68 2.89
CA GLN A 21 -1.63 14.31 4.30
C GLN A 21 -2.60 13.18 4.67
N THR A 22 -3.86 13.29 4.25
CA THR A 22 -4.89 12.29 4.53
C THR A 22 -4.52 10.92 3.96
N ALA A 23 -3.96 10.88 2.74
CA ALA A 23 -3.56 9.63 2.09
C ALA A 23 -2.46 8.88 2.84
N ILE A 24 -1.58 9.58 3.57
CA ILE A 24 -0.49 8.97 4.34
C ILE A 24 -0.79 8.81 5.85
N ASN A 25 -1.93 9.31 6.35
CA ASN A 25 -2.29 9.18 7.77
C ASN A 25 -2.38 7.71 8.22
N ASP A 26 -2.82 6.81 7.33
CA ASP A 26 -2.91 5.37 7.59
C ASP A 26 -1.61 4.60 7.23
N LYS A 27 -0.47 5.29 7.17
CA LYS A 27 0.84 4.68 6.88
C LYS A 27 1.14 3.53 7.84
N SER A 28 1.05 3.76 9.15
CA SER A 28 1.39 2.75 10.15
C SER A 28 0.49 1.52 10.07
N GLY A 29 -0.82 1.72 9.88
CA GLY A 29 -1.77 0.63 9.68
C GLY A 29 -1.49 -0.17 8.42
N THR A 30 -1.18 0.52 7.31
CA THR A 30 -0.82 -0.14 6.04
C THR A 30 0.47 -0.96 6.20
N LEU A 31 1.53 -0.40 6.79
CA LEU A 31 2.81 -1.09 6.98
C LEU A 31 2.74 -2.31 7.90
N ALA A 32 1.81 -2.30 8.87
CA ALA A 32 1.55 -3.44 9.76
C ALA A 32 0.62 -4.50 9.14
N SER A 33 -0.04 -4.19 8.02
CA SER A 33 -1.01 -5.11 7.41
C SER A 33 -0.32 -6.27 6.70
N GLN A 34 -0.93 -7.47 6.77
CA GLN A 34 -0.50 -8.63 6.00
C GLN A 34 -0.45 -8.34 4.49
N ASN A 35 -1.39 -7.52 3.99
CA ASN A 35 -1.40 -7.13 2.58
C ASN A 35 -0.15 -6.36 2.16
N PHE A 36 0.50 -5.63 3.08
CA PHE A 36 1.80 -5.03 2.84
C PHE A 36 2.93 -6.04 3.06
N LEU A 37 2.93 -6.75 4.19
CA LEU A 37 4.04 -7.63 4.59
C LEU A 37 4.31 -8.73 3.54
N ASP A 38 3.25 -9.36 3.00
CA ASP A 38 3.38 -10.42 2.00
C ASP A 38 3.28 -9.92 0.55
N ALA A 39 3.15 -8.60 0.34
CA ALA A 39 3.21 -8.06 -1.01
C ALA A 39 4.58 -8.30 -1.64
N ASP A 40 4.64 -8.25 -2.97
CA ASP A 40 5.91 -8.34 -3.67
C ASP A 40 6.85 -7.21 -3.20
N GLU A 41 8.13 -7.51 -3.08
CA GLU A 41 9.13 -6.55 -2.60
C GLU A 41 9.10 -5.24 -3.38
N GLN A 42 8.99 -5.32 -4.72
CA GLN A 42 8.89 -4.13 -5.57
C GLN A 42 7.68 -3.26 -5.23
N LYS A 43 6.53 -3.85 -4.89
CA LYS A 43 5.31 -3.12 -4.53
C LYS A 43 5.41 -2.49 -3.15
N ARG A 44 6.01 -3.20 -2.17
CA ARG A 44 6.34 -2.62 -0.86
C ARG A 44 7.25 -1.41 -1.00
N ASN A 45 8.29 -1.55 -1.81
CA ASN A 45 9.25 -0.48 -2.08
C ASN A 45 8.59 0.72 -2.77
N ALA A 46 7.70 0.48 -3.74
CA ALA A 46 6.93 1.53 -4.40
C ALA A 46 6.06 2.31 -3.41
N TYR A 47 5.34 1.63 -2.51
CA TYR A 47 4.54 2.27 -1.47
C TYR A 47 5.41 3.10 -0.51
N ASN A 48 6.51 2.53 -0.01
CA ASN A 48 7.44 3.24 0.87
C ASN A 48 8.03 4.50 0.22
N GLN A 49 8.43 4.41 -1.05
CA GLN A 49 8.97 5.55 -1.80
C GLN A 49 7.91 6.64 -2.01
N ALA A 50 6.68 6.27 -2.40
CA ALA A 50 5.59 7.22 -2.56
C ALA A 50 5.26 7.94 -1.25
N VAL A 51 5.21 7.21 -0.14
CA VAL A 51 4.99 7.77 1.20
C VAL A 51 6.13 8.70 1.61
N SER A 52 7.39 8.31 1.41
CA SER A 52 8.55 9.15 1.75
C SER A 52 8.59 10.45 0.93
N ALA A 53 8.23 10.39 -0.36
CA ALA A 53 8.09 11.57 -1.20
C ALA A 53 6.97 12.49 -0.69
N ALA A 54 5.83 11.93 -0.30
CA ALA A 54 4.73 12.68 0.30
C ALA A 54 5.13 13.33 1.64
N GLU A 55 5.83 12.61 2.53
CA GLU A 55 6.35 13.15 3.79
C GLU A 55 7.32 14.33 3.57
N THR A 56 8.14 14.24 2.53
CA THR A 56 9.06 15.33 2.14
C THR A 56 8.29 16.58 1.70
N ILE A 57 7.26 16.41 0.87
CA ILE A 57 6.40 17.51 0.40
C ILE A 57 5.63 18.14 1.56
N LEU A 58 5.13 17.33 2.50
CA LEU A 58 4.30 17.77 3.62
C LEU A 58 5.09 18.39 4.78
N ASN A 59 6.42 18.27 4.78
CA ASN A 59 7.25 18.84 5.83
C ASN A 59 7.15 20.37 5.84
N LYS A 60 6.44 20.94 6.83
CA LYS A 60 6.20 22.39 6.91
C LYS A 60 7.46 23.24 7.16
N GLN A 61 8.53 22.65 7.68
CA GLN A 61 9.76 23.37 8.02
C GLN A 61 10.79 23.35 6.89
N THR A 62 10.86 22.24 6.15
CA THR A 62 11.94 21.97 5.19
C THR A 62 11.45 21.49 3.82
N GLY A 63 10.14 21.30 3.67
CA GLY A 63 9.54 20.85 2.41
C GLY A 63 9.68 21.90 1.30
N PRO A 64 9.82 21.47 0.04
CA PRO A 64 9.97 22.37 -1.09
C PRO A 64 8.65 23.12 -1.40
N ASN A 65 8.75 24.28 -2.06
CA ASN A 65 7.60 24.99 -2.62
C ASN A 65 7.02 24.22 -3.83
N THR A 66 6.31 23.13 -3.52
CA THR A 66 5.82 22.16 -4.50
C THR A 66 4.57 22.70 -5.19
N ALA A 67 4.56 22.71 -6.52
CA ALA A 67 3.40 23.11 -7.30
C ALA A 67 2.20 22.16 -7.08
N LYS A 68 0.97 22.68 -7.15
CA LYS A 68 -0.27 21.90 -6.93
C LYS A 68 -0.32 20.60 -7.74
N THR A 69 0.07 20.65 -9.01
CA THR A 69 0.07 19.47 -9.90
C THR A 69 1.04 18.39 -9.42
N ALA A 70 2.19 18.76 -8.86
CA ALA A 70 3.14 17.81 -8.29
C ALA A 70 2.66 17.24 -6.95
N VAL A 71 1.93 18.01 -6.14
CA VAL A 71 1.24 17.51 -4.94
C VAL A 71 0.17 16.48 -5.33
N GLU A 72 -0.63 16.76 -6.35
CA GLU A 72 -1.64 15.84 -6.88
C GLU A 72 -1.00 14.57 -7.47
N GLN A 73 0.15 14.68 -8.12
CA GLN A 73 0.90 13.52 -8.59
C GLN A 73 1.42 12.67 -7.43
N ALA A 74 1.96 13.27 -6.38
CA ALA A 74 2.40 12.55 -5.19
C ALA A 74 1.23 11.83 -4.50
N LEU A 75 0.06 12.47 -4.44
CA LEU A 75 -1.17 11.87 -3.91
C LEU A 75 -1.57 10.65 -4.74
N ASN A 76 -1.59 10.76 -6.06
CA ASN A 76 -1.90 9.66 -6.96
C ASN A 76 -0.90 8.51 -6.79
N ASN A 77 0.40 8.81 -6.67
CA ASN A 77 1.43 7.79 -6.46
C ASN A 77 1.21 7.02 -5.16
N VAL A 78 0.89 7.70 -4.05
CA VAL A 78 0.57 7.05 -2.77
C VAL A 78 -0.64 6.13 -2.92
N ASN A 79 -1.73 6.63 -3.49
CA ASN A 79 -2.97 5.85 -3.65
C ASN A 79 -2.77 4.63 -4.56
N SER A 80 -2.14 4.82 -5.72
CA SER A 80 -1.87 3.73 -6.65
C SER A 80 -0.91 2.69 -6.06
N ALA A 81 0.16 3.12 -5.37
CA ALA A 81 1.09 2.18 -4.75
C ALA A 81 0.45 1.41 -3.59
N LYS A 82 -0.41 2.06 -2.79
CA LYS A 82 -1.19 1.40 -1.72
C LYS A 82 -2.13 0.35 -2.32
N HIS A 83 -2.85 0.70 -3.38
CA HIS A 83 -3.78 -0.21 -4.05
C HIS A 83 -3.07 -1.37 -4.75
N ALA A 84 -1.84 -1.16 -5.22
CA ALA A 84 -1.04 -2.18 -5.89
C ALA A 84 -0.52 -3.27 -4.93
N LEU A 85 -0.52 -3.04 -3.61
CA LEU A 85 -0.11 -4.04 -2.62
C LEU A 85 -0.95 -5.31 -2.76
N ASN A 86 -0.27 -6.44 -2.89
CA ASN A 86 -0.86 -7.72 -3.29
C ASN A 86 -0.60 -8.85 -2.27
N GLY A 87 -0.29 -8.54 -1.01
CA GLY A 87 0.01 -9.56 -0.01
C GLY A 87 -1.16 -10.50 0.27
N THR A 88 -2.40 -10.04 0.24
CA THR A 88 -3.57 -10.93 0.38
C THR A 88 -3.68 -11.91 -0.79
N GLN A 89 -3.39 -11.45 -2.01
CA GLN A 89 -3.38 -12.33 -3.18
C GLN A 89 -2.23 -13.34 -3.09
N ASN A 90 -1.05 -12.90 -2.69
CA ASN A 90 0.12 -13.77 -2.52
C ASN A 90 -0.13 -14.85 -1.47
N LEU A 91 -0.75 -14.50 -0.33
CA LEU A 91 -1.15 -15.47 0.69
C LEU A 91 -2.14 -16.50 0.14
N ASN A 92 -3.18 -16.05 -0.57
CA ASN A 92 -4.15 -16.97 -1.18
C ASN A 92 -3.51 -17.92 -2.21
N ASN A 93 -2.59 -17.41 -3.03
CA ASN A 93 -1.84 -18.22 -3.98
C ASN A 93 -0.97 -19.26 -3.27
N ALA A 94 -0.28 -18.86 -2.19
CA ALA A 94 0.56 -19.76 -1.39
C ALA A 94 -0.28 -20.87 -0.74
N LYS A 95 -1.45 -20.53 -0.17
CA LYS A 95 -2.41 -21.51 0.35
C LYS A 95 -2.83 -22.48 -0.74
N GLN A 96 -3.25 -21.99 -1.90
CA GLN A 96 -3.68 -22.85 -3.00
C GLN A 96 -2.56 -23.77 -3.49
N ALA A 97 -1.33 -23.27 -3.60
CA ALA A 97 -0.16 -24.07 -3.96
C ALA A 97 0.11 -25.18 -2.93
N ALA A 98 0.04 -24.86 -1.63
CA ALA A 98 0.20 -25.83 -0.56
C ALA A 98 -0.89 -26.92 -0.60
N ILE A 99 -2.16 -26.53 -0.79
CA ILE A 99 -3.28 -27.49 -0.92
C ILE A 99 -3.07 -28.42 -2.12
N THR A 100 -2.63 -27.89 -3.26
CA THR A 100 -2.33 -28.70 -4.45
C THR A 100 -1.19 -29.69 -4.18
N ALA A 101 -0.12 -29.26 -3.53
CA ALA A 101 0.99 -30.14 -3.14
C ALA A 101 0.54 -31.26 -2.18
N ILE A 102 -0.28 -30.93 -1.18
CA ILE A 102 -0.83 -31.90 -0.22
C ILE A 102 -1.70 -32.95 -0.93
N ASN A 103 -2.52 -32.54 -1.90
CA ASN A 103 -3.33 -33.47 -2.70
C ASN A 103 -2.45 -34.47 -3.47
N GLY A 104 -1.37 -33.98 -4.07
CA GLY A 104 -0.44 -34.77 -4.89
C GLY A 104 0.52 -35.67 -4.10
N ALA A 105 0.66 -35.48 -2.80
CA ALA A 105 1.54 -36.30 -1.97
C ALA A 105 1.03 -37.76 -1.86
N SER A 106 1.69 -38.69 -2.53
CA SER A 106 1.31 -40.12 -2.59
C SER A 106 1.48 -40.83 -1.24
N ASP A 107 2.42 -40.37 -0.42
CA ASP A 107 2.82 -41.05 0.81
C ASP A 107 1.91 -40.69 2.00
N LEU A 108 1.00 -39.73 1.80
CA LEU A 108 0.06 -39.28 2.81
C LEU A 108 -1.30 -39.98 2.67
N ASN A 109 -1.83 -40.43 3.79
CA ASN A 109 -3.21 -40.88 3.87
C ASN A 109 -4.19 -39.68 3.92
N GLN A 110 -5.48 -39.96 3.76
CA GLN A 110 -6.52 -38.93 3.70
C GLN A 110 -6.58 -38.06 4.96
N HIS A 111 -6.49 -38.66 6.15
CA HIS A 111 -6.54 -37.93 7.42
C HIS A 111 -5.34 -36.96 7.58
N GLN A 112 -4.15 -37.40 7.19
CA GLN A 112 -2.95 -36.55 7.15
C GLN A 112 -3.13 -35.39 6.17
N LYS A 113 -3.67 -35.66 4.97
CA LYS A 113 -3.96 -34.61 3.98
C LYS A 113 -4.95 -33.58 4.52
N ASP A 114 -6.05 -34.02 5.12
CA ASP A 114 -7.10 -33.12 5.63
C ASP A 114 -6.59 -32.25 6.78
N THR A 115 -5.77 -32.82 7.67
CA THR A 115 -5.11 -32.06 8.75
C THR A 115 -4.22 -30.95 8.18
N LEU A 116 -3.37 -31.27 7.20
CA LEU A 116 -2.46 -30.29 6.58
C LEU A 116 -3.23 -29.24 5.77
N LYS A 117 -4.33 -29.61 5.10
CA LYS A 117 -5.17 -28.65 4.39
C LYS A 117 -5.84 -27.66 5.33
N ALA A 118 -6.30 -28.11 6.50
CA ALA A 118 -6.86 -27.23 7.51
C ALA A 118 -5.82 -26.22 8.00
N GLN A 119 -4.58 -26.67 8.23
CA GLN A 119 -3.45 -25.78 8.59
C GLN A 119 -3.14 -24.76 7.48
N ALA A 120 -3.05 -25.21 6.22
CA ALA A 120 -2.80 -24.32 5.09
C ALA A 120 -3.91 -23.27 4.93
N ASN A 121 -5.18 -23.66 5.05
CA ASN A 121 -6.29 -22.71 4.99
C ASN A 121 -6.30 -21.71 6.17
N GLY A 122 -5.87 -22.15 7.35
CA GLY A 122 -5.78 -21.34 8.57
C GLY A 122 -4.56 -20.41 8.67
N ALA A 123 -3.59 -20.50 7.76
CA ALA A 123 -2.40 -19.63 7.78
C ALA A 123 -2.79 -18.14 7.65
N GLN A 124 -2.12 -17.28 8.40
CA GLN A 124 -2.32 -15.82 8.40
C GLN A 124 -1.05 -15.11 7.99
#